data_AF-A0A1H7NA88-F1
#
_entry.id   AF-A0A1H7NA88-F1
#
_cell.length_a   1.000
_cell.length_b   1.000
_cell.length_c   1.000
_cell.angle_alpha   90.00
_cell.angle_beta   90.00
_cell.angle_gamma   90.00
#
_symmetry.space_group_name_H-M   'P 1'
#
loop_
_entity.id
_entity.type
_entity.pdbx_description
1 polymer ?
#
loop_
_entity_poly.entity_id
_entity_poly.type
_entity_poly.pdbx_seq_one_letter_code
_entity_poly.pdbx_strand_id
1 'polypeptide(L)'
;MTAPIPADAPDNRDGADNRDGADTGLAAARAMLAADTASAALGIHLDELAPGRAVLRMKVTAAMVNGHRIGHGGYVFLLADSAFACACNTYGPVTVAAGADIVFVAPVLEGDELVATAEERTRYGRSGVYDVTVRRGDEVVAEFRGRSRSLKHG
;
A
#
# COMPACT_ATOMS: atom_id res chain seq x y z
N MET A 1 55.41 -21.55 -25.08
CA MET A 1 54.36 -21.09 -26.02
C MET A 1 53.20 -22.04 -25.79
N THR A 2 52.04 -21.72 -25.21
CA THR A 2 51.36 -20.45 -24.87
C THR A 2 50.31 -20.83 -23.82
N ALA A 3 50.19 -20.11 -22.71
CA ALA A 3 49.18 -20.40 -21.67
C ALA A 3 47.77 -19.94 -22.14
N PRO A 4 46.67 -20.61 -21.76
CA PRO A 4 45.33 -20.15 -22.09
C PRO A 4 44.92 -18.95 -21.22
N ILE A 5 44.26 -17.99 -21.86
CA ILE A 5 43.66 -16.79 -21.27
C ILE A 5 42.48 -17.21 -20.39
N PRO A 6 42.29 -16.68 -19.16
CA PRO A 6 41.11 -16.98 -18.37
C PRO A 6 39.88 -16.29 -18.98
N ALA A 7 38.75 -17.00 -19.00
CA ALA A 7 37.46 -16.46 -19.43
C ALA A 7 37.04 -15.32 -18.48
N ASP A 8 36.73 -14.16 -19.06
CA ASP A 8 36.10 -13.04 -18.35
C ASP A 8 34.77 -13.49 -17.73
N ALA A 9 34.64 -13.26 -16.42
CA ALA A 9 33.38 -13.38 -15.71
C ALA A 9 32.42 -12.27 -16.19
N PRO A 10 31.10 -12.54 -16.29
CA PRO A 10 30.15 -11.51 -16.68
C PRO A 10 30.09 -10.40 -15.62
N ASP A 11 30.22 -9.18 -16.13
CA ASP A 11 30.16 -7.89 -15.45
C ASP A 11 28.78 -7.67 -14.80
N ASN A 12 28.77 -7.61 -13.47
CA ASN A 12 27.57 -7.44 -12.64
C ASN A 12 27.13 -5.96 -12.64
N ARG A 13 26.50 -5.50 -13.73
CA ARG A 13 25.98 -4.13 -13.91
C ARG A 13 24.46 -3.98 -13.72
N ASP A 14 23.78 -4.95 -13.09
CA ASP A 14 22.32 -4.94 -12.92
C ASP A 14 21.82 -4.24 -11.62
N GLY A 15 22.73 -3.71 -10.80
CA GLY A 15 22.39 -3.14 -9.48
C GLY A 15 22.00 -1.66 -9.46
N ALA A 16 22.17 -0.91 -10.55
CA ALA A 16 21.87 0.52 -10.61
C ALA A 16 20.44 0.81 -11.12
N ASP A 17 20.03 0.12 -12.19
CA ASP A 17 18.75 0.34 -12.90
C ASP A 17 17.51 0.00 -12.03
N ASN A 18 17.63 -1.01 -11.16
CA ASN A 18 16.53 -1.42 -10.29
C ASN A 18 16.29 -0.48 -9.09
N ARG A 19 17.32 0.29 -8.67
CA ARG A 19 17.19 1.26 -7.57
C ARG A 19 16.51 2.55 -8.04
N ASP A 20 16.85 3.03 -9.22
CA ASP A 20 16.25 4.24 -9.80
C ASP A 20 14.74 4.05 -10.09
N GLY A 21 14.35 2.86 -10.57
CA GLY A 21 12.95 2.50 -10.75
C GLY A 21 12.17 2.39 -9.42
N ALA A 22 12.78 1.82 -8.39
CA ALA A 22 12.17 1.72 -7.06
C ALA A 22 11.99 3.09 -6.40
N ASP A 23 13.00 3.95 -6.47
CA ASP A 23 12.94 5.32 -5.92
C ASP A 23 11.87 6.17 -6.64
N THR A 24 11.74 6.00 -7.95
CA THR A 24 10.68 6.65 -8.74
C THR A 24 9.28 6.18 -8.33
N GLY A 25 9.09 4.88 -8.11
CA GLY A 25 7.81 4.33 -7.66
C GLY A 25 7.41 4.80 -6.26
N LEU A 26 8.36 4.86 -5.33
CA LEU A 26 8.13 5.39 -3.98
C LEU A 26 7.73 6.87 -4.01
N ALA A 27 8.40 7.68 -4.83
CA ALA A 27 8.05 9.09 -5.00
C ALA A 27 6.64 9.26 -5.59
N ALA A 28 6.29 8.45 -6.60
CA ALA A 28 4.96 8.47 -7.21
C ALA A 28 3.85 8.09 -6.22
N ALA A 29 4.05 7.06 -5.40
CA ALA A 29 3.08 6.65 -4.37
C ALA A 29 2.88 7.75 -3.31
N ARG A 30 3.95 8.44 -2.87
CA ARG A 30 3.83 9.60 -1.97
C ARG A 30 3.05 10.74 -2.61
N ALA A 31 3.37 11.06 -3.86
CA ALA A 31 2.69 12.14 -4.58
C ALA A 31 1.20 11.84 -4.80
N MET A 32 0.85 10.59 -5.13
CA MET A 32 -0.53 10.13 -5.25
C MET A 32 -1.30 10.34 -3.95
N LEU A 33 -0.78 9.88 -2.80
CA LEU A 33 -1.45 10.07 -1.51
C LEU A 33 -1.55 11.55 -1.14
N ALA A 34 -0.51 12.34 -1.39
CA ALA A 34 -0.53 13.78 -1.12
C ALA A 34 -1.57 14.54 -1.96
N ALA A 35 -1.90 14.03 -3.15
CA ALA A 35 -2.94 14.59 -4.02
C ALA A 35 -4.34 14.02 -3.73
N ASP A 36 -4.48 13.02 -2.86
CA ASP A 36 -5.75 12.39 -2.54
C ASP A 36 -6.55 13.25 -1.52
N THR A 37 -7.51 14.01 -2.04
CA THR A 37 -8.35 14.91 -1.23
C THR A 37 -9.13 14.19 -0.15
N ALA A 38 -9.60 12.96 -0.40
CA ALA A 38 -10.39 12.22 0.57
C ALA A 38 -9.54 11.81 1.78
N SER A 39 -8.35 11.26 1.53
CA SER A 39 -7.38 10.86 2.54
C SER A 39 -6.93 12.07 3.37
N ALA A 40 -6.64 13.19 2.71
CA ALA A 40 -6.30 14.44 3.39
C ALA A 40 -7.45 14.96 4.27
N ALA A 41 -8.69 14.95 3.78
CA ALA A 41 -9.86 15.42 4.52
C ALA A 41 -10.17 14.55 5.75
N LEU A 42 -9.80 13.28 5.72
CA LEU A 42 -9.99 12.33 6.83
C LEU A 42 -8.81 12.30 7.80
N GLY A 43 -7.76 13.10 7.55
CA GLY A 43 -6.56 13.13 8.40
C GLY A 43 -5.74 11.84 8.34
N ILE A 44 -5.72 11.18 7.16
CA ILE A 44 -4.89 10.00 6.94
C ILE A 44 -3.44 10.45 6.74
N HIS A 45 -2.52 9.79 7.43
CA HIS A 45 -1.09 10.09 7.37
C HIS A 45 -0.28 8.85 6.97
N LEU A 46 0.75 9.07 6.15
CA LEU A 46 1.74 8.05 5.79
C LEU A 46 2.84 7.99 6.84
N ASP A 47 2.96 6.85 7.50
CA ASP A 47 4.00 6.59 8.49
C ASP A 47 5.22 5.90 7.85
N GLU A 48 4.98 4.86 7.03
CA GLU A 48 6.04 4.11 6.36
C GLU A 48 5.68 3.79 4.92
N LEU A 49 6.69 3.81 4.04
CA LEU A 49 6.55 3.39 2.65
C LEU A 49 7.84 2.69 2.20
N ALA A 50 7.68 1.50 1.65
CA ALA A 50 8.74 0.67 1.10
C ALA A 50 8.19 -0.11 -0.11
N PRO A 51 9.05 -0.69 -0.96
CA PRO A 51 8.56 -1.50 -2.08
C PRO A 51 7.57 -2.59 -1.63
N GLY A 52 6.33 -2.52 -2.13
CA GLY A 52 5.25 -3.45 -1.83
C GLY A 52 4.63 -3.30 -0.45
N ARG A 53 4.98 -2.25 0.31
CA ARG A 53 4.52 -2.06 1.69
C ARG A 53 4.23 -0.60 2.01
N ALA A 54 3.11 -0.38 2.70
CA ALA A 54 2.76 0.93 3.23
C ALA A 54 2.12 0.82 4.61
N VAL A 55 2.39 1.80 5.47
CA VAL A 55 1.73 1.95 6.76
C VAL A 55 1.07 3.33 6.81
N LEU A 56 -0.25 3.34 6.96
CA LEU A 56 -1.05 4.55 7.13
C LEU A 56 -1.69 4.58 8.52
N ARG A 57 -1.91 5.78 9.04
CA ARG A 57 -2.68 6.01 10.27
C ARG A 57 -3.82 6.98 10.08
N MET A 58 -4.89 6.82 10.87
CA MET A 58 -6.06 7.70 10.88
C MET A 58 -6.70 7.72 12.26
N LYS A 59 -7.02 8.92 12.75
CA LYS A 59 -7.86 9.08 13.94
C LYS A 59 -9.34 9.05 13.58
N VAL A 60 -10.11 8.24 14.28
CA VAL A 60 -11.56 8.17 14.09
C VAL A 60 -12.22 9.38 14.75
N THR A 61 -12.95 10.16 13.96
CA THR A 61 -13.61 11.39 14.42
C THR A 61 -15.12 11.19 14.60
N ALA A 62 -15.79 12.15 15.26
CA ALA A 62 -17.24 12.17 15.40
C ALA A 62 -17.99 12.16 14.05
N ALA A 63 -17.37 12.65 12.96
CA ALA A 63 -17.98 12.60 11.63
C ALA A 63 -17.94 11.20 10.99
N MET A 64 -17.18 10.28 11.60
CA MET A 64 -16.93 8.94 11.07
C MET A 64 -17.74 7.84 11.75
N VAL A 65 -18.52 8.17 12.79
CA VAL A 65 -19.37 7.18 13.48
C VAL A 65 -20.73 7.02 12.79
N ASN A 66 -21.30 5.83 12.87
CA ASN A 66 -22.63 5.51 12.34
C ASN A 66 -23.73 5.65 13.43
N GLY A 67 -24.97 5.30 13.08
CA GLY A 67 -26.13 5.37 13.99
C GLY A 67 -26.04 4.49 15.25
N HIS A 68 -25.08 3.55 15.32
CA HIS A 68 -24.80 2.74 16.51
C HIS A 68 -23.67 3.32 17.37
N ARG A 69 -23.15 4.51 17.04
CA ARG A 69 -22.02 5.18 17.71
C ARG A 69 -20.71 4.37 17.65
N ILE A 70 -20.53 3.59 16.59
CA ILE A 70 -19.26 2.95 16.23
C ILE A 70 -18.76 3.51 14.91
N GLY A 71 -17.46 3.42 14.64
CA GLY A 71 -16.86 3.79 13.38
C GLY A 71 -17.57 3.10 12.20
N HIS A 72 -17.98 3.89 11.23
CA HIS A 72 -18.65 3.38 10.04
C HIS A 72 -17.62 2.58 9.21
N GLY A 73 -17.97 1.33 8.86
CA GLY A 73 -17.06 0.42 8.17
C GLY A 73 -16.50 0.97 6.85
N GLY A 74 -17.24 1.86 6.18
CA GLY A 74 -16.75 2.59 4.99
C GLY A 74 -15.47 3.41 5.22
N TYR A 75 -15.27 4.01 6.40
CA TYR A 75 -14.03 4.76 6.69
C TYR A 75 -12.86 3.83 7.00
N VAL A 76 -13.14 2.70 7.66
CA VAL A 76 -12.12 1.65 7.90
C VAL A 76 -11.69 1.01 6.58
N PHE A 77 -12.63 0.75 5.67
CA PHE A 77 -12.35 0.30 4.31
C PHE A 77 -11.50 1.31 3.55
N LEU A 78 -11.86 2.60 3.60
CA LEU A 78 -11.12 3.66 2.92
C LEU A 78 -9.68 3.74 3.41
N LEU A 79 -9.44 3.68 4.74
CA LEU A 79 -8.09 3.63 5.27
C LEU A 79 -7.30 2.42 4.74
N ALA A 80 -7.91 1.23 4.72
CA ALA A 80 -7.27 0.03 4.22
C ALA A 80 -6.96 0.13 2.71
N ASP A 81 -7.90 0.65 1.92
CA ASP A 81 -7.76 0.86 0.48
C ASP A 81 -6.67 1.89 0.16
N SER A 82 -6.58 3.00 0.90
CA SER A 82 -5.50 3.97 0.75
C SER A 82 -4.13 3.35 1.03
N ALA A 83 -4.02 2.48 2.04
CA ALA A 83 -2.75 1.80 2.36
C ALA A 83 -2.38 0.81 1.26
N PHE A 84 -3.35 0.04 0.77
CA PHE A 84 -3.20 -0.84 -0.38
C PHE A 84 -2.75 -0.06 -1.63
N ALA A 85 -3.40 1.06 -1.95
CA ALA A 85 -3.07 1.90 -3.08
C ALA A 85 -1.62 2.42 -2.99
N CYS A 86 -1.18 2.84 -1.81
CA CYS A 86 0.21 3.25 -1.58
C CYS A 86 1.18 2.09 -1.83
N ALA A 87 0.91 0.91 -1.27
CA ALA A 87 1.77 -0.26 -1.38
C ALA A 87 1.89 -0.78 -2.82
N CYS A 88 0.79 -0.81 -3.58
CA CYS A 88 0.81 -1.37 -4.93
C CYS A 88 1.41 -0.43 -5.99
N ASN A 89 1.45 0.87 -5.73
CA ASN A 89 2.03 1.88 -6.62
C ASN A 89 3.53 2.15 -6.39
N THR A 90 4.20 1.42 -5.49
CA THR A 90 5.64 1.61 -5.21
C THR A 90 6.57 1.09 -6.30
N TYR A 91 6.07 0.39 -7.32
CA TYR A 91 6.89 -0.28 -8.35
C TYR A 91 6.82 0.34 -9.75
N GLY A 92 6.27 1.56 -9.87
CA GLY A 92 5.96 2.14 -11.18
C GLY A 92 4.56 1.74 -11.66
N PRO A 93 4.33 1.72 -12.99
CA PRO A 93 3.16 2.31 -13.65
C PRO A 93 1.86 2.19 -12.87
N VAL A 94 1.13 3.30 -12.79
CA VAL A 94 -0.11 3.46 -12.02
C VAL A 94 -0.98 2.21 -12.10
N THR A 95 -1.19 1.63 -10.93
CA THR A 95 -2.06 0.48 -10.71
C THR A 95 -3.39 0.97 -10.17
N VAL A 96 -4.47 0.40 -10.70
CA VAL A 96 -5.83 0.67 -10.23
C VAL A 96 -6.33 -0.53 -9.44
N ALA A 97 -7.19 -0.26 -8.46
CA ALA A 97 -7.94 -1.31 -7.77
C ALA A 97 -8.85 -2.02 -8.77
N ALA A 98 -8.70 -3.34 -8.90
CA ALA A 98 -9.59 -4.19 -9.70
C ALA A 98 -10.73 -4.77 -8.85
N GLY A 99 -10.55 -4.82 -7.52
CA GLY A 99 -11.57 -5.22 -6.56
C GLY A 99 -10.95 -5.56 -5.22
N ALA A 100 -11.73 -5.46 -4.15
CA ALA A 100 -11.27 -5.73 -2.79
C ALA A 100 -12.39 -6.33 -1.94
N ASP A 101 -11.98 -7.04 -0.90
CA ASP A 101 -12.85 -7.65 0.11
C ASP A 101 -12.32 -7.26 1.50
N ILE A 102 -13.21 -7.03 2.48
CA ILE A 102 -12.85 -6.69 3.86
C ILE A 102 -13.66 -7.52 4.86
N VAL A 103 -13.01 -7.93 5.94
CA VAL A 103 -13.61 -8.56 7.11
C VAL A 103 -13.42 -7.64 8.31
N PHE A 104 -14.53 -7.27 8.97
CA PHE A 104 -14.49 -6.50 10.21
C PHE A 104 -14.47 -7.47 11.40
N VAL A 105 -13.42 -7.39 12.20
CA VAL A 105 -13.15 -8.31 13.31
C VAL A 105 -13.65 -7.74 14.63
N ALA A 106 -13.50 -6.43 14.84
CA ALA A 106 -13.88 -5.74 16.07
C ALA A 106 -14.46 -4.34 15.77
N PRO A 107 -15.34 -3.81 16.64
CA PRO A 107 -15.84 -2.45 16.50
C PRO A 107 -14.73 -1.42 16.71
N VAL A 108 -14.83 -0.34 15.95
CA VAL A 108 -14.01 0.86 16.06
C VAL A 108 -14.84 1.94 16.74
N LEU A 109 -14.25 2.78 17.58
CA LEU A 109 -14.91 3.85 18.31
C LEU A 109 -14.35 5.22 17.94
N GLU A 110 -15.12 6.27 18.22
CA GLU A 110 -14.61 7.64 18.15
C GLU A 110 -13.39 7.80 19.05
N GLY A 111 -12.36 8.47 18.54
CA GLY A 111 -11.09 8.70 19.24
C GLY A 111 -10.06 7.59 19.05
N ASP A 112 -10.43 6.44 18.50
CA ASP A 112 -9.49 5.37 18.16
C ASP A 112 -8.46 5.88 17.13
N GLU A 113 -7.19 5.54 17.37
CA GLU A 113 -6.12 5.67 16.38
C GLU A 113 -6.00 4.33 15.65
N LEU A 114 -6.28 4.34 14.36
CA LEU A 114 -6.18 3.16 13.51
C LEU A 114 -4.88 3.18 12.71
N VAL A 115 -4.24 2.03 12.59
CA VAL A 115 -3.04 1.82 11.76
C VAL A 115 -3.34 0.71 10.75
N ALA A 116 -3.26 1.03 9.46
CA ALA A 116 -3.39 0.08 8.37
C ALA A 116 -2.02 -0.25 7.78
N THR A 117 -1.62 -1.52 7.87
CA THR A 117 -0.37 -2.02 7.29
C THR A 117 -0.71 -2.87 6.07
N ALA A 118 -0.28 -2.41 4.89
CA ALA A 118 -0.47 -3.08 3.62
C ALA A 118 0.81 -3.81 3.19
N GLU A 119 0.69 -5.06 2.74
CA GLU A 119 1.82 -5.88 2.29
C GLU A 119 1.47 -6.64 1.00
N GLU A 120 2.40 -6.62 0.04
CA GLU A 120 2.33 -7.44 -1.16
C GLU A 120 2.34 -8.93 -0.80
N ARG A 121 1.40 -9.69 -1.39
CA ARG A 121 1.38 -11.16 -1.30
C ARG A 121 1.91 -11.80 -2.56
N THR A 122 1.50 -11.28 -3.72
CA THR A 122 1.96 -11.79 -5.01
C THR A 122 1.73 -10.75 -6.11
N ARG A 123 2.58 -10.78 -7.13
CA ARG A 123 2.41 -10.09 -8.40
C ARG A 123 2.55 -11.08 -9.54
N TYR A 124 1.67 -11.00 -10.52
CA TYR A 124 1.64 -11.89 -11.68
C TYR A 124 1.11 -11.15 -12.91
N GLY A 125 1.90 -11.17 -13.98
CA GLY A 125 1.60 -10.39 -15.19
C GLY A 125 1.40 -8.91 -14.87
N ARG A 126 0.17 -8.42 -15.02
CA ARG A 126 -0.23 -7.04 -14.72
C ARG A 126 -1.09 -6.91 -13.47
N SER A 127 -1.14 -7.95 -12.64
CA SER A 127 -2.00 -8.04 -11.47
C SER A 127 -1.18 -8.20 -10.20
N GLY A 128 -1.73 -7.77 -9.08
CA GLY A 128 -1.16 -7.99 -7.76
C GLY A 128 -2.24 -8.25 -6.72
N VAL A 129 -1.86 -8.96 -5.66
CA VAL A 129 -2.68 -9.21 -4.47
C VAL A 129 -1.93 -8.70 -3.26
N TYR A 130 -2.64 -7.95 -2.43
CA TYR A 130 -2.11 -7.32 -1.23
C TYR A 130 -3.07 -7.59 -0.08
N ASP A 131 -2.51 -7.86 1.08
CA ASP A 131 -3.28 -7.94 2.32
C ASP A 131 -3.02 -6.69 3.14
N VAL A 132 -4.05 -6.20 3.82
CA VAL A 132 -3.98 -5.05 4.71
C VAL A 132 -4.60 -5.41 6.04
N THR A 133 -3.82 -5.32 7.11
CA THR A 133 -4.33 -5.47 8.47
C THR A 133 -4.50 -4.11 9.10
N VAL A 134 -5.71 -3.82 9.58
CA VAL A 134 -6.02 -2.60 10.34
C VAL A 134 -6.03 -2.92 11.82
N ARG A 135 -5.25 -2.17 12.59
CA ARG A 135 -5.13 -2.32 14.05
C ARG A 135 -5.51 -1.06 14.82
N ARG A 136 -5.99 -1.26 16.04
CA ARG A 136 -6.02 -0.28 17.12
C ARG A 136 -5.08 -0.75 18.21
N GLY A 137 -3.94 -0.08 18.38
CA GLY A 137 -2.84 -0.63 19.19
C GLY A 137 -2.45 -2.02 18.69
N ASP A 138 -2.50 -3.03 19.55
CA ASP A 138 -2.19 -4.43 19.18
C ASP A 138 -3.40 -5.23 18.65
N GLU A 139 -4.62 -4.69 18.76
CA GLU A 139 -5.85 -5.38 18.38
C GLU A 139 -6.16 -5.23 16.90
N VAL A 140 -6.43 -6.35 16.22
CA VAL A 140 -6.89 -6.35 14.83
C VAL A 140 -8.38 -6.00 14.78
N VAL A 141 -8.72 -4.95 14.04
CA VAL A 141 -10.11 -4.50 13.86
C VAL A 141 -10.66 -4.84 12.48
N ALA A 142 -9.79 -4.97 11.46
CA ALA A 142 -10.19 -5.42 10.13
C ALA A 142 -9.04 -6.05 9.35
N GLU A 143 -9.40 -6.95 8.44
CA GLU A 143 -8.50 -7.57 7.46
C GLU A 143 -9.06 -7.32 6.06
N PHE A 144 -8.23 -6.81 5.16
CA PHE A 144 -8.60 -6.45 3.79
C PHE A 144 -7.70 -7.15 2.79
N ARG A 145 -8.28 -7.56 1.65
CA ARG A 145 -7.53 -8.10 0.51
C ARG A 145 -7.84 -7.29 -0.74
N GLY A 146 -6.82 -6.59 -1.25
CA GLY A 146 -6.88 -5.81 -2.48
C GLY A 146 -6.33 -6.58 -3.66
N ARG A 147 -6.97 -6.42 -4.82
CA ARG A 147 -6.46 -6.88 -6.13
C ARG A 147 -6.19 -5.67 -7.00
N SER A 148 -4.96 -5.52 -7.48
CA SER A 148 -4.57 -4.43 -8.37
C SER A 148 -4.45 -4.90 -9.82
N ARG A 149 -4.54 -3.93 -10.74
CA ARG A 149 -4.21 -4.11 -12.15
C ARG A 149 -3.45 -2.90 -12.68
N SER A 150 -2.24 -3.09 -13.21
CA SER A 150 -1.45 -2.03 -13.86
C SER A 150 -2.08 -1.63 -15.18
N LEU A 151 -2.16 -0.34 -15.49
CA LEU A 151 -2.63 0.17 -16.79
C LEU A 151 -1.56 -0.05 -17.89
N LYS A 152 -1.98 -0.15 -19.16
CA LYS A 152 -1.02 -0.06 -20.29
C LYS A 152 -0.82 1.42 -20.57
N HIS A 153 0.42 1.85 -20.77
CA HIS A 153 0.65 3.08 -21.52
C HIS A 153 0.18 2.83 -22.95
N GLY A 154 -0.75 3.67 -23.41
CA GLY A 154 -1.17 3.73 -24.81
C GLY A 154 -0.15 4.48 -25.65
#